data_AF-A0A7Y5LK95-F1
#
_entry.id   AF-A0A7Y5LK95-F1
#
_cell.length_a   1.000
_cell.length_b   1.000
_cell.length_c   1.000
_cell.angle_alpha   90.00
_cell.angle_beta   90.00
_cell.angle_gamma   90.00
#
_symmetry.space_group_name_H-M   'P 1'
#
loop_
_entity.id
_entity.type
_entity.pdbx_description
1 polymer ?
#
loop_
_entity_poly.entity_id
_entity_poly.type
_entity_poly.pdbx_seq_one_letter_code
_entity_poly.pdbx_strand_id
1 'polypeptide(L)'
;MILKSKKGEKGIRVYDDLRKADPDDTFDTTAEYGHQLPELPGWCDRNYACGTRRSNPFRITCTCDEFQSASEDFSGRDIRRLCAHLSSKLISPAYAKILDPLTLLLIENQLKHGREHLSKYKTGDDFFLTGKGNGKEWVTVYVKEKRWRRFAYNKKEKRWAYNSFPEKSEEIISILSPVLNKKR
;
A
#
# COMPACT_ATOMS: atom_id res chain seq x y z
N MET A 1 -0.66 14.17 -18.93
CA MET A 1 -1.37 12.98 -19.45
C MET A 1 -2.37 12.57 -18.39
N ILE A 2 -3.67 12.83 -18.61
CA ILE A 2 -4.72 12.62 -17.61
C ILE A 2 -4.96 11.12 -17.49
N LEU A 3 -4.72 10.54 -16.30
CA LEU A 3 -4.87 9.11 -16.05
C LEU A 3 -6.36 8.73 -16.07
N LYS A 4 -6.70 7.72 -16.88
CA LYS A 4 -8.08 7.22 -17.02
C LYS A 4 -8.42 6.32 -15.84
N SER A 5 -9.31 6.76 -14.95
CA SER A 5 -9.89 5.90 -13.91
C SER A 5 -10.68 4.75 -14.53
N LYS A 6 -10.44 3.50 -14.13
CA LYS A 6 -11.42 2.42 -14.32
C LYS A 6 -12.41 2.48 -13.17
N LYS A 7 -13.71 2.43 -13.49
CA LYS A 7 -14.79 2.42 -12.49
C LYS A 7 -14.76 1.04 -11.80
N GLY A 8 -14.18 0.98 -10.60
CA GLY A 8 -14.28 -0.21 -9.76
C GLY A 8 -15.71 -0.42 -9.28
N GLU A 9 -16.04 -1.63 -8.84
CA GLU A 9 -17.33 -1.91 -8.20
C GLU A 9 -17.57 -0.88 -7.08
N LYS A 10 -18.72 -0.19 -7.16
CA LYS A 10 -19.14 0.92 -6.27
C LYS A 10 -18.53 2.30 -6.51
N GLY A 11 -18.13 2.64 -7.73
CA GLY A 11 -17.76 4.03 -8.08
C GLY A 11 -16.40 4.48 -7.55
N ILE A 12 -15.61 3.54 -7.03
CA ILE A 12 -14.24 3.73 -6.58
C ILE A 12 -13.36 3.96 -7.82
N ARG A 13 -12.67 5.10 -7.88
CA ARG A 13 -11.62 5.33 -8.88
C ARG A 13 -10.35 4.62 -8.41
N VAL A 14 -9.92 3.62 -9.16
CA VAL A 14 -8.64 2.96 -8.95
C VAL A 14 -7.61 3.63 -9.84
N TYR A 15 -6.63 4.30 -9.22
CA TYR A 15 -5.45 4.79 -9.93
C TYR A 15 -4.36 3.72 -9.85
N ASP A 16 -3.63 3.55 -10.95
CA ASP A 16 -2.68 2.45 -11.09
C ASP A 16 -1.52 2.55 -10.09
N ASP A 17 -1.01 3.75 -9.80
CA ASP A 17 0.19 3.97 -8.97
C ASP A 17 0.07 5.22 -8.07
N LEU A 18 0.25 5.03 -6.76
CA LEU A 18 0.24 6.10 -5.75
C LEU A 18 1.24 7.24 -6.01
N ARG A 19 2.35 6.94 -6.70
CA ARG A 19 3.36 7.94 -7.07
C ARG A 19 2.87 8.90 -8.14
N LYS A 20 1.90 8.49 -8.96
CA LYS A 20 1.36 9.27 -10.09
C LYS A 20 0.02 9.94 -9.78
N ALA A 21 -0.61 9.57 -8.67
CA ALA A 21 -1.86 10.16 -8.22
C ALA A 21 -1.67 11.63 -7.81
N ASP A 22 -2.46 12.53 -8.41
CA ASP A 22 -2.50 13.93 -8.03
C ASP A 22 -3.09 14.07 -6.62
N PRO A 23 -2.42 14.76 -5.68
CA PRO A 23 -2.98 15.00 -4.35
C PRO A 23 -4.27 15.85 -4.39
N ASP A 24 -4.54 16.63 -5.42
CA ASP A 24 -5.75 17.47 -5.53
C ASP A 24 -7.03 16.70 -5.89
N ASP A 25 -6.92 15.43 -6.29
CA ASP A 25 -8.07 14.55 -6.62
C ASP A 25 -8.73 13.92 -5.36
N THR A 26 -8.33 14.32 -4.15
CA THR A 26 -8.47 13.45 -2.94
C THR A 26 -9.34 13.95 -1.79
N PHE A 27 -10.25 14.91 -2.03
CA PHE A 27 -11.40 15.03 -1.11
C PHE A 27 -12.44 13.92 -1.29
N ASP A 28 -12.35 13.15 -2.39
CA ASP A 28 -13.20 11.99 -2.56
C ASP A 28 -12.67 10.79 -1.77
N THR A 29 -13.19 10.67 -0.55
CA THR A 29 -13.00 9.56 0.41
C THR A 29 -13.28 8.15 -0.15
N THR A 30 -13.68 8.04 -1.42
CA THR A 30 -13.98 6.80 -2.14
C THR A 30 -12.88 6.34 -3.10
N ALA A 31 -11.79 7.08 -3.29
CA ALA A 31 -10.67 6.62 -4.12
C ALA A 31 -9.78 5.61 -3.37
N GLU A 32 -9.61 4.43 -3.97
CA GLU A 32 -8.68 3.40 -3.52
C GLU A 32 -7.56 3.26 -4.54
N TYR A 33 -6.33 3.16 -4.09
CA TYR A 33 -5.16 3.18 -4.95
C TYR A 33 -4.51 1.81 -5.00
N GLY A 34 -4.22 1.35 -6.22
CA GLY A 34 -3.22 0.33 -6.43
C GLY A 34 -1.83 0.95 -6.28
N HIS A 35 -0.89 0.18 -5.73
CA HIS A 35 0.52 0.56 -5.76
C HIS A 35 1.24 -0.44 -6.65
N GLN A 36 1.70 -0.01 -7.83
CA GLN A 36 2.46 -0.89 -8.72
C GLN A 36 3.93 -0.95 -8.28
N LEU A 37 4.48 -2.16 -8.23
CA LEU A 37 5.92 -2.34 -8.23
C LEU A 37 6.51 -1.77 -9.52
N PRO A 38 7.70 -1.15 -9.45
CA PRO A 38 8.43 -0.80 -10.66
C PRO A 38 8.79 -2.06 -11.47
N GLU A 39 9.12 -1.85 -12.73
CA GLU A 39 9.82 -2.87 -13.49
C GLU A 39 11.18 -3.14 -12.83
N LEU A 40 11.53 -4.41 -12.73
CA LEU A 40 12.80 -4.82 -12.16
C LEU A 40 13.82 -4.98 -13.30
N PRO A 41 15.11 -4.80 -13.05
CA PRO A 41 16.15 -5.07 -14.04
C PRO A 41 16.14 -6.52 -14.52
N GLY A 42 16.53 -6.77 -15.77
CA GLY A 42 16.53 -8.11 -16.37
C GLY A 42 17.36 -9.16 -15.61
N TRP A 43 18.42 -8.74 -14.90
CA TRP A 43 19.21 -9.66 -14.07
C TRP A 43 18.44 -10.26 -12.89
N CYS A 44 17.29 -9.67 -12.54
CA CYS A 44 16.36 -10.16 -11.53
C CYS A 44 15.44 -11.28 -12.04
N ASP A 45 15.41 -11.59 -13.35
CA ASP A 45 14.56 -12.64 -13.92
C ASP A 45 15.08 -14.02 -13.55
N ARG A 46 14.67 -14.47 -12.36
CA ARG A 46 15.12 -15.73 -11.76
C ARG A 46 13.94 -16.41 -11.09
N ASN A 47 13.87 -17.72 -11.29
CA ASN A 47 12.93 -18.57 -10.57
C ASN A 47 13.56 -19.03 -9.25
N TYR A 48 12.80 -18.89 -8.18
CA TYR A 48 13.15 -19.37 -6.85
C TYR A 48 12.23 -20.53 -6.48
N ALA A 49 12.79 -21.55 -5.83
CA ALA A 49 12.03 -22.69 -5.33
C ALA A 49 11.98 -22.67 -3.81
N CYS A 50 10.81 -22.99 -3.25
CA CYS A 50 10.59 -23.18 -1.82
C CYS A 50 9.64 -24.38 -1.66
N GLY A 51 10.21 -25.56 -1.41
CA GLY A 51 9.47 -26.83 -1.47
C GLY A 51 8.88 -27.06 -2.87
N THR A 52 7.58 -27.32 -2.93
CA THR A 52 6.83 -27.51 -4.19
C THR A 52 6.46 -26.19 -4.87
N ARG A 53 6.68 -25.04 -4.22
CA ARG A 53 6.29 -23.74 -4.74
C ARG A 53 7.42 -23.09 -5.52
N ARG A 54 7.09 -22.45 -6.65
CA ARG A 54 8.00 -21.68 -7.49
C ARG A 54 7.57 -20.22 -7.51
N SER A 55 8.51 -19.30 -7.44
CA SER A 55 8.24 -17.86 -7.50
C SER A 55 9.25 -17.13 -8.37
N ASN A 56 8.82 -16.04 -9.01
CA ASN A 56 9.66 -15.15 -9.79
C ASN A 56 9.28 -13.69 -9.51
N PRO A 57 10.09 -12.95 -8.72
CA PRO A 57 9.86 -11.54 -8.40
C PRO A 57 9.95 -10.60 -9.60
N PHE A 58 10.72 -10.92 -10.64
CA PHE A 58 10.76 -10.10 -11.85
C PHE A 58 9.44 -10.15 -12.61
N ARG A 59 8.90 -11.36 -12.80
CA ARG A 59 7.63 -11.60 -13.52
C ARG A 59 6.39 -11.40 -12.66
N ILE A 60 6.56 -11.26 -11.33
CA ILE A 60 5.47 -11.24 -10.35
C ILE A 60 4.60 -12.47 -10.52
N THR A 61 5.21 -13.65 -10.41
CA THR A 61 4.50 -14.93 -10.49
C THR A 61 4.84 -15.83 -9.32
N CYS A 62 3.85 -16.58 -8.81
CA CYS A 62 4.07 -17.64 -7.84
C CYS A 62 3.05 -18.76 -7.98
N THR A 63 3.45 -20.01 -7.74
CA THR A 63 2.55 -21.17 -7.78
C THR A 63 1.85 -21.45 -6.44
N CYS A 64 1.93 -20.55 -5.46
CA CYS A 64 1.23 -20.72 -4.19
C CYS A 64 -0.22 -20.23 -4.27
N ASP A 65 -1.09 -20.87 -3.50
CA ASP A 65 -2.54 -20.63 -3.54
C ASP A 65 -2.86 -19.17 -3.18
N GLU A 66 -2.14 -18.60 -2.21
CA GLU A 66 -2.26 -17.18 -1.84
C GLU A 66 -2.06 -16.22 -3.03
N PHE A 67 -1.12 -16.52 -3.92
CA PHE A 67 -0.86 -15.70 -5.11
C PHE A 67 -1.93 -15.91 -6.18
N GLN A 68 -2.40 -17.15 -6.33
CA GLN A 68 -3.45 -17.47 -7.30
C GLN A 68 -4.74 -16.74 -6.94
N SER A 69 -5.19 -16.85 -5.68
CA SER A 69 -6.36 -16.12 -5.18
C SER A 69 -6.18 -14.60 -5.32
N ALA A 70 -5.03 -14.04 -4.91
CA ALA A 70 -4.81 -12.60 -5.05
C ALA A 70 -4.71 -12.14 -6.53
N SER A 71 -4.40 -13.03 -7.47
CA SER A 71 -4.36 -12.71 -8.89
C SER A 71 -5.74 -12.69 -9.56
N GLU A 72 -6.77 -13.22 -8.90
CA GLU A 72 -8.16 -13.09 -9.32
C GLU A 72 -8.66 -11.65 -9.06
N ASP A 73 -8.28 -11.08 -7.91
CA ASP A 73 -8.73 -9.75 -7.47
C ASP A 73 -7.85 -8.59 -7.98
N PHE A 74 -6.55 -8.85 -8.18
CA PHE A 74 -5.57 -7.81 -8.48
C PHE A 74 -4.74 -8.17 -9.71
N SER A 75 -4.43 -7.16 -10.53
CA SER A 75 -3.75 -7.34 -11.82
C SER A 75 -2.41 -6.60 -11.91
N GLY A 76 -1.65 -6.85 -12.98
CA GLY A 76 -0.41 -6.12 -13.26
C GLY A 76 0.69 -6.36 -12.21
N ARG A 77 1.35 -5.30 -11.76
CA ARG A 77 2.43 -5.36 -10.76
C ARG A 77 1.96 -4.86 -9.39
N ASP A 78 0.66 -4.92 -9.10
CA ASP A 78 0.07 -4.43 -7.86
C ASP A 78 0.66 -5.18 -6.65
N ILE A 79 1.12 -4.45 -5.64
CA ILE A 79 1.70 -5.03 -4.43
C ILE A 79 0.74 -5.98 -3.70
N ARG A 80 -0.57 -5.80 -3.84
CA ARG A 80 -1.59 -6.65 -3.21
C ARG A 80 -1.59 -8.07 -3.79
N ARG A 81 -1.03 -8.27 -4.99
CA ARG A 81 -0.79 -9.62 -5.56
C ARG A 81 0.31 -10.40 -4.85
N LEU A 82 1.19 -9.72 -4.13
CA LEU A 82 2.37 -10.35 -3.55
C LEU A 82 1.97 -11.31 -2.42
N CYS A 83 2.33 -12.57 -2.58
CA CYS A 83 2.33 -13.55 -1.50
C CYS A 83 3.59 -13.42 -0.65
N ALA A 84 3.64 -14.12 0.49
CA ALA A 84 4.81 -14.12 1.36
C ALA A 84 6.13 -14.52 0.64
N HIS A 85 6.07 -15.43 -0.34
CA HIS A 85 7.24 -15.86 -1.11
C HIS A 85 7.81 -14.75 -2.00
N LEU A 86 6.96 -13.93 -2.61
CA LEU A 86 7.41 -12.80 -3.43
C LEU A 86 7.89 -11.66 -2.53
N SER A 87 7.11 -11.32 -1.51
CA SER A 87 7.43 -10.25 -0.57
C SER A 87 8.79 -10.47 0.11
N SER A 88 9.04 -11.67 0.62
CA SER A 88 10.32 -12.02 1.27
C SER A 88 11.53 -11.88 0.34
N LYS A 89 11.37 -12.12 -0.97
CA LYS A 89 12.44 -11.90 -1.95
C LYS A 89 12.63 -10.43 -2.28
N LEU A 90 11.54 -9.69 -2.44
CA LEU A 90 11.56 -8.27 -2.79
C LEU A 90 12.15 -7.38 -1.69
N ILE A 91 12.02 -7.76 -0.42
CA ILE A 91 12.66 -7.05 0.71
C ILE A 91 14.12 -7.44 0.93
N SER A 92 14.65 -8.42 0.19
CA SER A 92 16.05 -8.81 0.35
C SER A 92 17.01 -7.71 -0.12
N PRO A 93 18.26 -7.65 0.41
CA PRO A 93 19.19 -6.55 0.12
C PRO A 93 19.46 -6.30 -1.38
N ALA A 94 19.34 -7.32 -2.22
CA ALA A 94 19.53 -7.18 -3.66
C ALA A 94 18.40 -6.37 -4.32
N TYR A 95 17.15 -6.64 -3.94
CA TYR A 95 15.97 -5.97 -4.50
C TYR A 95 15.68 -4.64 -3.79
N ALA A 96 15.98 -4.54 -2.49
CA ALA A 96 15.76 -3.34 -1.70
C ALA A 96 16.54 -2.11 -2.21
N LYS A 97 17.64 -2.32 -2.93
CA LYS A 97 18.39 -1.21 -3.58
C LYS A 97 17.68 -0.62 -4.81
N ILE A 98 16.72 -1.34 -5.36
CA ILE A 98 16.02 -1.01 -6.60
C ILE A 98 14.65 -0.39 -6.29
N LEU A 99 14.03 -0.85 -5.21
CA LEU A 99 12.72 -0.39 -4.77
C LEU A 99 12.84 0.92 -4.00
N ASP A 100 11.89 1.83 -4.25
CA ASP A 100 11.83 3.06 -3.48
C ASP A 100 11.41 2.78 -2.01
N PRO A 101 11.76 3.66 -1.06
CA PRO A 101 11.49 3.43 0.36
C PRO A 101 10.01 3.24 0.72
N LEU A 102 9.08 3.88 -0.02
CA LEU A 102 7.65 3.69 0.22
C LEU A 102 7.23 2.28 -0.21
N THR A 103 7.65 1.86 -1.41
CA THR A 103 7.36 0.50 -1.90
C THR A 103 7.83 -0.56 -0.91
N LEU A 104 9.05 -0.43 -0.38
CA LEU A 104 9.57 -1.35 0.63
C LEU A 104 8.72 -1.36 1.90
N LEU A 105 8.39 -0.18 2.42
CA LEU A 105 7.57 -0.06 3.63
C LEU A 105 6.19 -0.71 3.47
N LEU A 106 5.57 -0.59 2.29
CA LEU A 106 4.28 -1.20 1.98
C LEU A 106 4.38 -2.74 1.90
N ILE A 107 5.42 -3.28 1.26
CA ILE A 107 5.64 -4.73 1.18
C ILE A 107 5.88 -5.31 2.58
N GLU A 108 6.72 -4.65 3.39
CA GLU A 108 7.00 -5.08 4.77
C GLU A 108 5.74 -5.04 5.64
N ASN A 109 4.92 -3.99 5.51
CA ASN A 109 3.66 -3.90 6.21
C ASN A 109 2.71 -5.04 5.80
N GLN A 110 2.60 -5.31 4.49
CA GLN A 110 1.75 -6.38 3.99
C GLN A 110 2.16 -7.76 4.52
N LEU A 111 3.47 -8.02 4.63
CA LEU A 111 3.97 -9.28 5.18
C LEU A 111 3.63 -9.44 6.68
N LYS A 112 3.63 -8.36 7.45
CA LYS A 112 3.39 -8.37 8.90
C LYS A 112 1.91 -8.29 9.28
N HIS A 113 1.12 -7.57 8.51
CA HIS A 113 -0.24 -7.16 8.89
C HIS A 113 -1.31 -7.50 7.84
N GLY A 114 -0.91 -8.06 6.70
CA GLY A 114 -1.81 -8.42 5.60
C GLY A 114 -2.03 -7.28 4.60
N ARG A 115 -2.80 -7.58 3.55
CA ARG A 115 -3.10 -6.65 2.46
C ARG A 115 -3.94 -5.48 2.95
N GLU A 116 -3.64 -4.28 2.47
CA GLU A 116 -4.39 -3.07 2.77
C GLU A 116 -4.88 -2.42 1.47
N HIS A 117 -6.06 -1.83 1.53
CA HIS A 117 -6.50 -0.87 0.52
C HIS A 117 -5.95 0.50 0.90
N LEU A 118 -5.19 1.12 -0.01
CA LEU A 118 -4.50 2.37 0.25
C LEU A 118 -5.33 3.56 -0.24
N SER A 119 -5.37 4.62 0.56
CA SER A 119 -5.92 5.93 0.18
C SER A 119 -4.84 7.00 0.37
N LYS A 120 -4.82 8.02 -0.48
CA LYS A 120 -3.86 9.13 -0.45
C LYS A 120 -4.60 10.43 -0.11
N TYR A 121 -4.01 11.27 0.73
CA TYR A 121 -4.60 12.53 1.21
C TYR A 121 -3.57 13.66 1.18
N LYS A 122 -3.98 14.85 0.76
CA LYS A 122 -3.16 16.07 0.80
C LYS A 122 -3.23 16.77 2.16
N THR A 123 -2.12 17.35 2.60
CA THR A 123 -1.96 18.07 3.88
C THR A 123 -1.00 19.26 3.66
N GLY A 124 -1.56 20.43 3.36
CA GLY A 124 -0.81 21.58 2.83
C GLY A 124 -0.10 21.22 1.52
N ASP A 125 1.22 21.37 1.50
CA ASP A 125 2.10 21.00 0.37
C ASP A 125 2.54 19.52 0.39
N ASP A 126 2.18 18.76 1.42
CA ASP A 126 2.55 17.35 1.60
C ASP A 126 1.37 16.40 1.33
N PHE A 127 1.65 15.10 1.41
CA PHE A 127 0.63 14.07 1.41
C PHE A 127 0.96 12.95 2.40
N PHE A 128 -0.08 12.25 2.84
CA PHE A 128 0.03 11.00 3.58
C PHE A 128 -0.84 9.92 2.95
N LEU A 129 -0.59 8.68 3.33
CA LEU A 129 -1.37 7.52 2.93
C LEU A 129 -2.05 6.91 4.13
N THR A 130 -3.19 6.27 3.90
CA THR A 130 -3.83 5.41 4.90
C THR A 130 -4.02 4.02 4.35
N GLY A 131 -3.78 3.02 5.17
CA GLY A 131 -4.14 1.63 4.91
C GLY A 131 -5.41 1.25 5.65
N LYS A 132 -6.39 0.72 4.92
CA LYS A 132 -7.55 0.03 5.49
C LYS A 132 -7.21 -1.46 5.56
N GLY A 133 -6.90 -1.94 6.75
CA GLY A 133 -6.71 -3.37 7.05
C GLY A 133 -7.96 -4.02 7.63
N ASN A 134 -7.85 -5.29 8.03
CA ASN A 134 -8.96 -6.08 8.57
C ASN A 134 -9.44 -5.64 9.97
N GLY A 135 -8.66 -4.80 10.67
CA GLY A 135 -9.01 -4.24 11.98
C GLY A 135 -9.88 -2.99 11.84
N LYS A 136 -11.11 -3.02 12.35
CA LYS A 136 -12.07 -1.91 12.20
C LYS A 136 -11.67 -0.64 12.94
N GLU A 137 -10.86 -0.74 14.01
CA GLU A 137 -10.57 0.39 14.91
C GLU A 137 -9.22 1.06 14.64
N TRP A 138 -8.23 0.32 14.13
CA TRP A 138 -6.90 0.84 13.83
C TRP A 138 -6.76 1.19 12.35
N VAL A 139 -6.23 2.37 12.07
CA VAL A 139 -5.88 2.81 10.71
C VAL A 139 -4.38 2.93 10.63
N THR A 140 -3.80 2.27 9.63
CA THR A 140 -2.39 2.45 9.30
C THR A 140 -2.23 3.79 8.59
N VAL A 141 -1.26 4.60 8.99
CA VAL A 141 -0.96 5.90 8.39
C VAL A 141 0.50 5.90 7.95
N TYR A 142 0.76 6.25 6.69
CA TYR A 142 2.11 6.37 6.16
C TYR A 142 2.39 7.84 5.85
N VAL A 143 3.45 8.37 6.44
CA VAL A 143 3.84 9.78 6.28
C VAL A 143 5.27 9.85 5.78
N LYS A 144 5.54 10.77 4.85
CA LYS A 144 6.89 11.11 4.43
C LYS A 144 7.36 12.32 5.24
N GLU A 145 8.12 12.04 6.30
CA GLU A 145 8.88 13.07 7.02
C GLU A 145 10.29 13.14 6.40
N LYS A 146 11.36 13.03 7.21
CA LYS A 146 12.73 12.78 6.72
C LYS A 146 12.84 11.46 5.93
N ARG A 147 12.04 10.46 6.31
CA ARG A 147 11.89 9.17 5.65
C ARG A 147 10.44 8.73 5.73
N TRP A 148 10.05 7.81 4.85
CA TRP A 148 8.74 7.16 4.96
C TRP A 148 8.65 6.40 6.28
N ARG A 149 7.56 6.63 7.02
CA ARG A 149 7.28 5.99 8.30
C ARG A 149 5.84 5.54 8.36
N ARG A 150 5.63 4.41 9.05
CA ARG A 150 4.32 3.86 9.36
C ARG A 150 3.96 4.22 10.80
N PHE A 151 2.75 4.73 10.97
CA PHE A 151 2.08 4.94 12.24
C PHE A 151 0.77 4.17 12.26
N ALA A 152 0.19 3.99 13.43
CA ALA A 152 -1.13 3.40 13.58
C ALA A 152 -1.97 4.27 14.53
N TYR A 153 -3.17 4.63 14.08
CA TYR A 153 -4.10 5.46 14.84
C TYR A 153 -5.34 4.66 15.21
N ASN A 154 -5.71 4.65 16.49
CA ASN A 154 -6.96 4.06 16.94
C ASN A 154 -8.07 5.12 16.89
N LYS A 155 -9.07 4.88 16.05
CA LYS A 155 -10.18 5.81 15.81
C LYS A 155 -11.11 5.95 17.00
N LYS A 156 -11.28 4.89 17.78
CA LYS A 156 -12.21 4.82 18.92
C LYS A 156 -11.60 5.45 20.16
N GLU A 157 -10.35 5.07 20.47
CA GLU A 157 -9.60 5.59 21.62
C GLU A 157 -8.93 6.93 21.34
N LYS A 158 -8.99 7.41 20.08
CA LYS A 158 -8.42 8.68 19.61
C LYS A 158 -6.95 8.84 19.98
N ARG A 159 -6.16 7.79 19.78
CA ARG A 159 -4.73 7.77 20.14
C ARG A 159 -3.86 7.07 19.11
N TRP A 160 -2.60 7.44 19.09
CA TRP A 160 -1.57 6.74 18.34
C TRP A 160 -1.05 5.52 19.08
N ALA A 161 -0.61 4.50 18.34
CA ALA A 161 0.03 3.31 18.89
C ALA A 161 1.39 3.66 19.50
N TYR A 162 1.72 3.04 20.63
CA TYR A 162 3.03 3.13 21.30
C TYR A 162 3.52 4.57 21.57
N ASN A 163 2.61 5.53 21.73
CA ASN A 163 2.93 6.96 21.88
C ASN A 163 3.83 7.52 20.74
N SER A 164 3.81 6.89 19.56
CA SER A 164 4.54 7.35 18.38
C SER A 164 3.57 8.02 17.42
N PHE A 165 3.76 9.31 17.16
CA PHE A 165 2.91 10.13 16.30
C PHE A 165 3.73 10.89 15.25
N PRO A 166 3.14 11.21 14.10
CA PRO A 166 3.80 12.01 13.07
C PRO A 166 3.85 13.50 13.46
N GLU A 167 4.78 14.25 12.87
CA GLU A 167 4.94 15.71 13.11
C GLU A 167 3.63 16.48 12.88
N LYS A 168 2.90 16.16 11.81
CA LYS A 168 1.59 16.76 11.47
C LYS A 168 0.38 15.99 12.03
N SER A 169 0.51 15.43 13.23
CA SER A 169 -0.50 14.55 13.85
C SER A 169 -1.91 15.17 13.89
N GLU A 170 -2.04 16.42 14.35
CA GLU A 170 -3.35 17.07 14.51
C GLU A 170 -4.06 17.29 13.17
N GLU A 171 -3.32 17.71 12.15
CA GLU A 171 -3.84 17.91 10.79
C GLU A 171 -4.26 16.57 10.14
N ILE A 172 -3.45 15.52 10.32
CA ILE A 172 -3.83 14.19 9.85
C ILE A 172 -5.11 13.71 10.53
N ILE A 173 -5.25 13.90 11.84
CA ILE A 173 -6.45 13.51 12.58
C ILE A 173 -7.67 14.31 12.09
N SER A 174 -7.53 15.61 11.82
CA SER A 174 -8.64 16.43 11.32
C SER A 174 -9.14 15.95 9.96
N ILE A 175 -8.22 15.56 9.05
CA ILE A 175 -8.54 14.97 7.74
C ILE A 175 -9.14 13.56 7.87
N LEU A 176 -8.64 12.76 8.80
CA LEU A 176 -9.18 11.43 9.06
C LEU A 176 -10.62 11.52 9.59
N SER A 177 -10.91 12.45 10.51
CA SER A 177 -12.15 12.49 11.31
C SER A 177 -13.46 12.34 10.48
N PRO A 178 -13.66 13.03 9.34
CA PRO A 178 -14.82 12.81 8.46
C PRO A 178 -14.89 11.41 7.85
N VAL A 179 -13.74 10.81 7.52
CA VAL A 179 -13.61 9.46 6.96
C VAL A 179 -13.90 8.39 8.02
N LEU A 180 -13.48 8.64 9.26
CA LEU A 180 -13.67 7.73 10.38
C LEU A 180 -15.11 7.68 10.90
N ASN A 181 -15.85 8.79 10.75
CA ASN A 181 -17.21 8.95 11.26
C ASN A 181 -18.32 8.58 10.25
N LYS A 182 -17.98 8.28 8.99
CA LYS A 182 -18.95 7.67 8.08
C LYS A 182 -19.30 6.27 8.59
N LYS A 183 -20.44 6.15 9.27
CA LYS A 183 -21.11 4.87 9.49
C LYS A 183 -21.29 4.22 8.11
N ARG A 184 -20.54 3.14 7.86
CA ARG A 184 -20.91 2.17 6.82
C ARG A 184 -22.02 1.30 7.36
#